data_AF-C0FSX3-F1
#
_entry.id   AF-C0FSX3-F1
#
_cell.length_a   1.000
_cell.length_b   1.000
_cell.length_c   1.000
_cell.angle_alpha   90.00
_cell.angle_beta   90.00
_cell.angle_gamma   90.00
#
_symmetry.space_group_name_H-M   'P 1'
#
loop_
_entity.id
_entity.type
_entity.pdbx_description
1 polymer ?
#
loop_
_entity_poly.entity_id
_entity_poly.type
_entity_poly.pdbx_seq_one_letter_code
_entity_poly.pdbx_strand_id
1 'polypeptide(L)'
;MGRPEDSRVKIPALVHLTRLGYTYMSIKDKERNIDYDGDTNIFYSQFLDAINRINQTELTLADAKKIIGELKIKLDNDDLGKSFFRYCNQILME
;
A
#
# COMPACT_ATOMS: atom_id res chain seq x y z
N MET A 1 -18.78 -0.93 -24.14
CA MET A 1 -18.41 -2.37 -24.14
C MET A 1 -18.00 -2.76 -22.73
N GLY A 2 -18.67 -3.73 -22.12
CA GLY A 2 -18.30 -4.20 -20.77
C GLY A 2 -16.93 -4.89 -20.81
N ARG A 3 -16.07 -4.61 -19.83
CA ARG A 3 -14.78 -5.28 -19.66
C ARG A 3 -15.04 -6.64 -19.02
N PRO A 4 -14.86 -7.78 -19.73
CA PRO A 4 -15.22 -9.08 -19.19
C PRO A 4 -14.44 -9.42 -17.90
N GLU A 5 -13.20 -8.94 -17.79
CA GLU A 5 -12.33 -9.08 -16.63
C GLU A 5 -12.95 -8.49 -15.34
N ASP A 6 -13.61 -7.34 -15.42
CA ASP A 6 -14.17 -6.67 -14.24
C ASP A 6 -15.23 -7.57 -13.59
N SER A 7 -16.10 -8.17 -14.41
CA SER A 7 -17.18 -9.05 -13.95
C SER A 7 -16.73 -10.48 -13.61
N ARG A 8 -15.75 -11.04 -14.32
CA ARG A 8 -15.35 -12.46 -14.19
C ARG A 8 -14.11 -12.69 -13.35
N VAL A 9 -13.35 -11.63 -13.04
CA VAL A 9 -12.08 -11.73 -12.31
C VAL A 9 -12.03 -10.74 -11.15
N LYS A 10 -12.14 -9.43 -11.40
CA LYS A 10 -11.91 -8.41 -10.36
C LYS A 10 -12.97 -8.42 -9.26
N ILE A 11 -14.25 -8.36 -9.63
CA ILE A 11 -15.35 -8.41 -8.64
C ILE A 11 -15.34 -9.73 -7.87
N PRO A 12 -15.23 -10.92 -8.50
CA PRO A 12 -15.09 -12.18 -7.77
C PRO A 12 -13.91 -12.20 -6.79
N ALA A 13 -12.73 -11.72 -7.20
CA ALA A 13 -11.55 -11.65 -6.32
C ALA A 13 -11.78 -10.71 -5.13
N LEU A 14 -12.37 -9.53 -5.35
CA LEU A 14 -12.70 -8.57 -4.31
C LEU A 14 -13.69 -9.17 -3.29
N VAL A 15 -14.77 -9.80 -3.76
CA VAL A 15 -15.75 -10.48 -2.91
C VAL A 15 -15.11 -11.63 -2.12
N HIS A 16 -14.15 -12.34 -2.72
CA HIS A 16 -13.42 -13.39 -2.02
C HIS A 16 -12.53 -12.81 -0.89
N LEU A 17 -11.79 -11.74 -1.17
CA LEU A 17 -10.96 -11.07 -0.17
C LEU A 17 -11.79 -10.52 1.00
N THR A 18 -12.96 -9.93 0.73
CA THR A 18 -13.84 -9.44 1.82
C THR A 18 -14.37 -10.57 2.70
N ARG A 19 -14.62 -11.76 2.15
CA ARG A 19 -14.96 -12.96 2.93
C ARG A 19 -13.80 -13.45 3.81
N LEU A 20 -12.55 -13.19 3.43
CA LEU A 20 -11.37 -13.48 4.22
C LEU A 20 -11.09 -12.41 5.30
N GLY A 21 -11.92 -11.37 5.40
CA GLY A 21 -11.79 -10.30 6.39
C GLY A 21 -11.03 -9.07 5.91
N TYR A 22 -10.68 -8.97 4.63
CA TYR A 22 -10.09 -7.75 4.08
C TYR A 22 -11.17 -6.67 3.87
N THR A 23 -10.86 -5.45 4.28
CA THR A 23 -11.76 -4.30 4.07
C THR A 23 -11.55 -3.73 2.67
N TYR A 24 -12.62 -3.59 1.90
CA TYR A 24 -12.58 -2.88 0.62
C TYR A 24 -12.36 -1.38 0.82
N MET A 25 -11.40 -0.81 0.09
CA MET A 25 -11.12 0.63 0.06
C MET A 25 -11.47 1.21 -1.31
N SER A 26 -12.45 2.13 -1.34
CA SER A 26 -12.83 2.85 -2.55
C SER A 26 -11.92 4.04 -2.80
N ILE A 27 -11.51 4.25 -4.06
CA ILE A 27 -10.77 5.44 -4.50
C ILE A 27 -11.69 6.59 -4.96
N LYS A 28 -13.00 6.38 -5.02
CA LYS A 28 -13.95 7.33 -5.65
C LYS A 28 -13.89 8.74 -5.04
N ASP A 29 -13.71 8.79 -3.71
CA ASP A 29 -13.68 10.03 -2.93
C ASP A 29 -12.27 10.27 -2.36
N LYS A 30 -11.24 9.86 -3.12
CA LYS A 30 -9.82 9.95 -2.74
C LYS A 30 -9.03 10.69 -3.79
N GLU A 31 -8.16 11.57 -3.34
CA GLU A 31 -7.34 12.40 -4.20
C GLU A 31 -5.95 11.78 -4.38
N ARG A 32 -5.57 11.59 -5.66
CA ARG A 32 -4.25 11.08 -6.05
C ARG A 32 -3.16 12.02 -5.55
N ASN A 33 -2.11 11.46 -4.95
CA ASN A 33 -0.98 12.16 -4.30
C ASN A 33 -1.35 12.97 -3.04
N ILE A 34 -2.60 12.89 -2.59
CA ILE A 34 -3.06 13.51 -1.33
C ILE A 34 -3.43 12.42 -0.33
N ASP A 35 -4.34 11.52 -0.69
CA ASP A 35 -4.77 10.37 0.12
C ASP A 35 -3.91 9.11 -0.13
N TYR A 36 -3.44 8.94 -1.36
CA TYR A 36 -2.65 7.78 -1.77
C TYR A 36 -1.59 8.16 -2.80
N ASP A 37 -0.53 7.38 -2.86
CA ASP A 37 0.53 7.55 -3.82
C ASP A 37 0.10 7.11 -5.22
N GLY A 38 0.19 8.01 -6.18
CA GLY A 38 -0.37 7.80 -7.50
C GLY A 38 0.36 6.80 -8.38
N ASP A 39 1.58 6.40 -8.01
CA ASP A 39 2.39 5.47 -8.81
C ASP A 39 2.29 4.05 -8.23
N THR A 40 2.22 3.93 -6.90
CA THR A 40 2.16 2.65 -6.19
C THR A 40 0.75 2.23 -5.76
N ASN A 41 -0.22 3.14 -5.77
CA ASN A 41 -1.55 2.99 -5.17
C ASN A 41 -1.54 2.69 -3.66
N ILE A 42 -0.45 3.00 -2.96
CA ILE A 42 -0.36 2.86 -1.50
C ILE A 42 -1.06 4.05 -0.84
N PHE A 43 -2.03 3.77 0.03
CA PHE A 43 -2.71 4.80 0.81
C PHE A 43 -1.87 5.25 2.00
N TYR A 44 -1.69 6.56 2.16
CA TYR A 44 -0.74 7.10 3.13
C TYR A 44 -1.13 6.82 4.59
N SER A 45 -2.41 6.96 4.93
CA SER A 45 -2.88 6.73 6.30
C SER A 45 -2.85 5.25 6.67
N GLN A 46 -3.33 4.35 5.79
CA GLN A 46 -3.28 2.91 6.04
C GLN A 46 -1.84 2.40 6.14
N PHE A 47 -0.94 2.94 5.32
CA PHE A 47 0.48 2.62 5.40
C PHE A 47 1.09 3.10 6.71
N LEU A 48 0.81 4.35 7.12
CA LEU A 48 1.26 4.91 8.38
C LEU A 48 0.79 4.08 9.58
N ASP A 49 -0.50 3.76 9.63
CA ASP A 49 -1.08 2.95 10.72
C ASP A 49 -0.43 1.57 10.78
N ALA A 50 -0.22 0.93 9.63
CA ALA A 50 0.38 -0.39 9.55
C ALA A 50 1.85 -0.37 9.99
N ILE A 51 2.64 0.61 9.54
CA ILE A 51 4.08 0.68 9.81
C ILE A 51 4.35 1.03 11.28
N ASN A 52 3.56 1.92 11.87
CA ASN A 52 3.62 2.24 13.29
C ASN A 52 3.22 1.01 14.14
N ARG A 53 2.16 0.30 13.73
CA ARG A 53 1.73 -0.91 14.45
C ARG A 53 2.77 -2.04 14.40
N ILE A 54 3.37 -2.29 13.24
CA ILE A 54 4.34 -3.37 13.05
C ILE A 54 5.64 -3.05 13.78
N ASN A 55 6.11 -1.80 13.70
CA ASN A 55 7.41 -1.40 14.21
C ASN A 55 7.36 -0.76 15.61
N GLN A 56 6.17 -0.60 16.20
CA GLN A 56 5.97 0.07 17.49
C GLN A 56 6.57 1.48 17.52
N THR A 57 6.35 2.25 16.45
CA THR A 57 6.87 3.61 16.26
C THR A 57 5.75 4.65 16.21
N GLU A 58 6.11 5.93 16.33
CA GLU A 58 5.21 7.08 16.20
C GLU A 58 5.64 7.96 15.02
N LEU A 59 5.60 7.41 13.82
CA LEU A 59 5.89 8.17 12.61
C LEU A 59 4.76 9.16 12.30
N THR A 60 5.10 10.21 11.54
CA THR A 60 4.12 11.17 11.02
C THR A 60 3.69 10.82 9.60
N LEU A 61 2.64 11.47 9.10
CA LEU A 61 2.22 11.33 7.71
C LEU A 61 3.31 11.79 6.73
N ALA A 62 4.12 12.78 7.11
CA ALA A 62 5.25 13.22 6.29
C ALA A 62 6.33 12.13 6.19
N ASP A 63 6.62 11.44 7.29
CA ASP A 63 7.55 10.31 7.31
C ASP A 63 7.03 9.16 6.45
N ALA A 64 5.75 8.81 6.57
CA ALA A 64 5.13 7.80 5.72
C ALA A 64 5.25 8.12 4.22
N LYS A 65 5.00 9.38 3.83
CA LYS A 65 5.19 9.84 2.45
C LYS A 65 6.64 9.71 1.99
N LYS A 66 7.60 10.08 2.85
CA LYS A 66 9.04 9.93 2.59
C LYS A 66 9.43 8.47 2.37
N ILE A 67 9.01 7.59 3.28
CA ILE A 67 9.27 6.14 3.22
C ILE A 67 8.68 5.53 1.95
N ILE A 68 7.47 5.92 1.54
CA ILE A 68 6.87 5.47 0.26
C ILE A 68 7.71 5.97 -0.93
N GLY A 69 8.22 7.20 -0.88
CA GLY A 69 9.15 7.73 -1.88
C GLY A 69 10.44 6.90 -1.99
N GLU A 70 11.05 6.54 -0.85
CA GLU A 70 12.24 5.69 -0.82
C GLU A 70 11.94 4.27 -1.31
N LEU A 71 10.77 3.72 -0.95
CA LEU A 71 10.29 2.43 -1.43
C LEU A 71 10.18 2.41 -2.95
N LYS A 72 9.65 3.47 -3.57
CA LYS A 72 9.57 3.58 -5.04
C LYS A 72 10.93 3.44 -5.70
N ILE A 73 11.92 4.18 -5.20
CA ILE A 73 13.30 4.16 -5.74
C ILE A 73 13.92 2.76 -5.57
N LYS A 74 13.67 2.10 -4.44
CA LYS A 74 14.20 0.76 -4.17
C LYS A 74 13.52 -0.33 -5.01
N LEU A 75 12.21 -0.20 -5.24
CA LEU A 75 11.40 -1.12 -6.02
C LEU A 75 11.62 -0.98 -7.53
N ASP A 76 12.13 0.16 -8.00
CA ASP A 76 12.53 0.34 -9.41
C ASP A 76 13.76 -0.51 -9.79
N ASN A 77 14.41 -1.18 -8.83
CA ASN A 77 15.51 -2.12 -9.05
C ASN A 77 15.04 -3.60 -9.03
N ASP A 78 15.78 -4.49 -9.71
CA ASP A 78 15.44 -5.88 -10.11
C ASP A 78 14.94 -6.88 -9.02
N ASP A 79 14.96 -6.56 -7.72
CA ASP A 79 14.43 -7.43 -6.66
C ASP A 79 13.38 -6.72 -5.80
N LEU A 80 12.14 -6.70 -6.32
CA LEU A 80 10.96 -6.04 -5.76
C LEU A 80 10.54 -6.60 -4.40
N GLY A 81 10.60 -7.91 -4.19
CA GLY A 81 9.96 -8.56 -3.05
C GLY A 81 10.82 -8.59 -1.79
N LYS A 82 12.07 -9.03 -1.92
CA LYS A 82 12.96 -9.24 -0.77
C LYS A 82 13.47 -7.91 -0.19
N SER A 83 13.78 -6.95 -1.07
CA SER A 83 14.23 -5.62 -0.68
C SER A 83 13.14 -4.85 0.06
N PHE A 84 11.90 -4.94 -0.42
CA PHE A 84 10.73 -4.37 0.24
C PHE A 84 10.54 -4.96 1.64
N PHE A 85 10.51 -6.29 1.75
CA PHE A 85 10.34 -6.95 3.05
C PHE A 85 11.43 -6.55 4.04
N ARG A 86 12.70 -6.52 3.61
CA ARG A 86 13.81 -6.10 4.46
C ARG A 86 13.66 -4.66 4.92
N TYR A 87 13.35 -3.75 4.01
CA TYR A 87 13.21 -2.34 4.36
C TYR A 87 12.07 -2.08 5.36
N CYS A 88 10.91 -2.72 5.19
CA CYS A 88 9.83 -2.61 6.16
C CYS A 88 10.20 -3.12 7.56
N ASN A 89 11.05 -4.15 7.66
CA ASN A 89 11.54 -4.68 8.94
C ASN A 89 12.76 -3.90 9.49
N GLN A 90 13.54 -3.27 8.62
CA GLN A 90 14.80 -2.61 8.99
C GLN A 90 14.60 -1.26 9.70
N ILE A 91 13.37 -0.73 9.69
CA ILE A 91 12.94 0.40 10.53
C ILE A 91 13.10 0.09 12.04
N LEU A 92 13.30 -1.17 12.42
CA LEU A 92 13.56 -1.60 13.80
C LEU A 92 15.02 -1.47 14.27
N MET A 93 15.96 -1.07 13.41
CA MET A 93 17.42 -1.12 13.71
C MET A 93 18.11 0.25 13.86
N GLU A 94 17.35 1.33 13.91
CA GLU A 94 17.82 2.67 14.33
C GLU A 94 16.99 3.15 15.52
#